data_AF-A0A927QUW3-F1
#
_entry.id   AF-A0A927QUW3-F1
#
_cell.length_a   1.000
_cell.length_b   1.000
_cell.length_c   1.000
_cell.angle_alpha   90.00
_cell.angle_beta   90.00
_cell.angle_gamma   90.00
#
_symmetry.space_group_name_H-M   'P 1'
#
loop_
_entity.id
_entity.type
_entity.pdbx_description
1 polymer ?
#
loop_
_entity_poly.entity_id
_entity_poly.type
_entity_poly.pdbx_seq_one_letter_code
_entity_poly.pdbx_strand_id
1 'polypeptide(L)'
;MHEIEGAVDGAVLVLDESPLGEGLDLRSFYHSLACFVNRWDASFQHFHVLAPLLKHRYTYAFPVTEHPEYERHKAYFDGLSKQKYLLLHPDREWDEETNPDAGIYCHPMEAWGESYLDQIPDHLRNVGMMYFDAGSELWQLFVDAGKLNGKDAEPPRDIPLEEIISTTLTEARKQSHTILISIWYPLMAAYAILNAMDTAWQAERTEIGMSQDGYSAQAVMANPHFQAIRNVVIETRAYEYNNDYGLTRLPAEKEFETGFEVLGGDLSEQGWGQFLDWWYAPLKNMYVEKRNQA
;
A
#
# COMPACT_ATOMS: atom_id res chain seq x y z
N MET A 1 -5.34 10.52 4.72
CA MET A 1 -3.97 10.02 4.59
C MET A 1 -3.57 9.92 3.12
N HIS A 2 -3.66 11.04 2.38
CA HIS A 2 -3.32 11.09 0.96
C HIS A 2 -1.83 10.82 0.68
N GLU A 3 -0.99 11.00 1.68
CA GLU A 3 0.44 10.72 1.63
C GLU A 3 0.73 9.21 1.56
N ILE A 4 -0.08 8.37 2.22
CA ILE A 4 0.05 6.91 2.15
C ILE A 4 -0.43 6.42 0.78
N GLU A 5 -1.56 6.96 0.32
CA GLU A 5 -2.11 6.70 -1.02
C GLU A 5 -1.07 7.06 -2.10
N GLY A 6 -0.51 8.27 -2.05
CA GLY A 6 0.51 8.71 -2.98
C GLY A 6 1.83 7.93 -2.91
N ALA A 7 2.23 7.47 -1.72
CA ALA A 7 3.41 6.62 -1.55
C ALA A 7 3.23 5.26 -2.25
N VAL A 8 2.02 4.70 -2.14
CA VAL A 8 1.67 3.42 -2.77
C VAL A 8 1.47 3.57 -4.29
N ASP A 9 0.82 4.64 -4.75
CA ASP A 9 0.73 4.96 -6.18
C ASP A 9 2.14 5.08 -6.79
N GLY A 10 3.05 5.79 -6.11
CA GLY A 10 4.45 5.89 -6.53
C GLY A 10 5.17 4.54 -6.56
N ALA A 11 4.89 3.66 -5.59
CA ALA A 11 5.46 2.31 -5.57
C ALA A 11 5.00 1.47 -6.76
N VAL A 12 3.70 1.53 -7.10
CA VAL A 12 3.13 0.84 -8.26
C VAL A 12 3.77 1.31 -9.56
N LEU A 13 3.89 2.63 -9.75
CA LEU A 13 4.49 3.21 -10.96
C LEU A 13 5.96 2.82 -11.12
N VAL A 14 6.76 2.93 -10.04
CA VAL A 14 8.17 2.55 -10.08
C VAL A 14 8.37 1.08 -10.40
N LEU A 15 7.54 0.20 -9.84
CA LEU A 15 7.60 -1.24 -10.10
C LEU A 15 7.15 -1.58 -11.53
N ASP A 16 6.13 -0.89 -12.06
CA ASP A 16 5.65 -1.11 -13.43
C ASP A 16 6.69 -0.72 -14.49
N GLU A 17 7.45 0.35 -14.23
CA GLU A 17 8.53 0.83 -15.09
C GLU A 17 9.83 0.04 -14.91
N SER A 18 9.94 -0.79 -13.87
CA SER A 18 11.14 -1.57 -13.60
C SER A 18 11.35 -2.67 -14.65
N PRO A 19 12.59 -2.88 -15.13
CA PRO A 19 12.92 -4.04 -15.95
C PRO A 19 12.77 -5.38 -15.21
N LEU A 20 12.58 -5.36 -13.89
CA LEU A 20 12.30 -6.55 -13.08
C LEU A 20 10.88 -7.08 -13.27
N GLY A 21 9.98 -6.32 -13.91
CA GLY A 21 8.56 -6.66 -14.04
C GLY A 21 8.28 -8.03 -14.66
N GLU A 22 9.17 -8.56 -15.50
CA GLU A 22 9.02 -9.92 -16.08
C GLU A 22 9.40 -11.04 -15.10
N GLY A 23 10.18 -10.75 -14.05
CA GLY A 23 10.66 -11.71 -13.06
C GLY A 23 9.97 -11.63 -11.70
N LEU A 24 9.18 -10.58 -11.45
CA LEU A 24 8.47 -10.35 -10.20
C LEU A 24 6.99 -10.71 -10.31
N ASP A 25 6.42 -11.20 -9.21
CA ASP A 25 4.98 -11.39 -9.08
C ASP A 25 4.32 -10.06 -8.70
N LEU A 26 4.24 -9.14 -9.67
CA LEU A 26 3.72 -7.79 -9.43
C LEU A 26 2.25 -7.78 -9.00
N ARG A 27 1.47 -8.80 -9.37
CA ARG A 27 0.09 -8.99 -8.89
C ARG A 27 0.05 -9.13 -7.37
N SER A 28 0.92 -9.98 -6.82
CA SER A 28 1.03 -10.19 -5.37
C SER A 28 1.65 -8.99 -4.64
N PHE A 29 2.59 -8.28 -5.29
CA PHE A 29 3.13 -7.02 -4.74
C PHE A 29 2.01 -5.97 -4.60
N TYR A 30 1.19 -5.76 -5.64
CA TYR A 30 0.10 -4.79 -5.61
C TYR A 30 -0.98 -5.17 -4.61
N HIS A 31 -1.29 -6.47 -4.47
CA HIS A 31 -2.19 -6.96 -3.41
C HIS A 31 -1.69 -6.58 -2.02
N SER A 32 -0.43 -6.87 -1.72
CA SER A 32 0.16 -6.59 -0.41
C SER A 32 0.24 -5.08 -0.13
N LEU A 33 0.46 -4.26 -1.16
CA LEU A 33 0.39 -2.80 -1.06
C LEU A 33 -1.04 -2.31 -0.78
N ALA A 34 -2.06 -2.88 -1.42
CA ALA A 34 -3.47 -2.56 -1.14
C ALA A 34 -3.85 -2.95 0.29
N CYS A 35 -3.43 -4.14 0.76
CA CYS A 35 -3.59 -4.56 2.15
C CYS A 35 -2.90 -3.60 3.12
N PHE A 36 -1.71 -3.09 2.77
CA PHE A 36 -1.04 -2.06 3.57
C PHE A 36 -1.87 -0.78 3.66
N VAL A 37 -2.41 -0.26 2.55
CA VAL A 37 -3.26 0.95 2.56
C VAL A 37 -4.48 0.76 3.46
N ASN A 38 -5.14 -0.39 3.39
CA ASN A 38 -6.35 -0.67 4.19
C ASN A 38 -6.11 -0.73 5.70
N ARG A 39 -4.85 -0.85 6.17
CA ARG A 39 -4.52 -0.72 7.60
C ARG A 39 -4.59 0.71 8.11
N TRP A 40 -4.71 1.65 7.19
CA TRP A 40 -4.88 3.06 7.45
C TRP A 40 -6.32 3.43 7.06
N ASP A 41 -6.91 4.44 7.71
CA ASP A 41 -8.12 5.15 7.24
C ASP A 41 -7.84 5.91 5.91
N ALA A 42 -7.48 5.13 4.88
CA ALA A 42 -7.04 5.49 3.55
C ALA A 42 -7.62 4.48 2.56
N SER A 43 -7.75 4.87 1.30
CA SER A 43 -8.26 3.98 0.26
C SER A 43 -7.27 3.87 -0.87
N PHE A 44 -7.03 2.66 -1.36
CA PHE A 44 -6.14 2.49 -2.49
C PHE A 44 -6.74 3.19 -3.72
N GLN A 45 -6.00 4.15 -4.28
CA GLN A 45 -6.48 5.04 -5.33
C GLN A 45 -6.35 4.38 -6.71
N HIS A 46 -7.08 3.27 -6.89
CA HIS A 46 -7.04 2.39 -8.07
C HIS A 46 -6.99 3.15 -9.40
N PHE A 47 -7.81 4.19 -9.54
CA PHE A 47 -7.94 4.93 -10.78
C PHE A 47 -6.75 5.84 -11.12
N HIS A 48 -5.89 6.17 -10.15
CA HIS A 48 -4.64 6.90 -10.41
C HIS A 48 -3.59 6.02 -11.11
N VAL A 49 -3.59 4.73 -10.82
CA VAL A 49 -2.61 3.75 -11.31
C VAL A 49 -3.27 2.57 -12.04
N LEU A 50 -4.47 2.78 -12.59
CA LEU A 50 -5.30 1.72 -13.15
C LEU A 50 -4.59 0.94 -14.27
N ALA A 51 -3.85 1.65 -15.13
CA ALA A 51 -3.15 1.03 -16.24
C ALA A 51 -2.15 -0.06 -15.78
N PRO A 52 -1.21 0.22 -14.85
CA PRO A 52 -0.39 -0.80 -14.19
C PRO A 52 -1.19 -1.94 -13.56
N LEU A 53 -2.27 -1.65 -12.83
CA LEU A 53 -3.05 -2.67 -12.13
C LEU A 53 -3.72 -3.65 -13.10
N LEU A 54 -4.26 -3.15 -14.22
CA LEU A 54 -4.83 -3.96 -15.30
C LEU A 54 -3.74 -4.75 -16.03
N LYS A 55 -2.61 -4.11 -16.37
CA LYS A 55 -1.48 -4.72 -17.08
C LYS A 55 -0.97 -5.97 -16.38
N HIS A 56 -0.84 -5.91 -15.05
CA HIS A 56 -0.34 -7.02 -14.23
C HIS A 56 -1.44 -7.88 -13.63
N ARG A 57 -2.69 -7.71 -14.08
CA ARG A 57 -3.86 -8.51 -13.68
C ARG A 57 -4.09 -8.55 -12.17
N TYR A 58 -3.76 -7.45 -11.50
CA TYR A 58 -4.19 -7.24 -10.12
C TYR A 58 -5.64 -6.79 -10.11
N THR A 59 -5.97 -5.72 -10.82
CA THR A 59 -7.36 -5.31 -11.03
C THR A 59 -7.88 -5.87 -12.35
N TYR A 60 -9.14 -6.28 -12.38
CA TYR A 60 -9.85 -6.69 -13.59
C TYR A 60 -10.91 -5.66 -13.96
N ALA A 61 -11.20 -5.53 -15.25
CA ALA A 61 -12.28 -4.69 -15.77
C ALA A 61 -13.21 -5.52 -16.65
N PHE A 62 -14.50 -5.58 -16.29
CA PHE A 62 -15.52 -6.31 -17.05
C PHE A 62 -16.76 -5.44 -17.30
N PRO A 63 -17.46 -5.63 -18.43
CA PRO A 63 -18.80 -5.08 -18.59
C PRO A 63 -19.73 -5.59 -17.48
N VAL A 64 -20.69 -4.77 -17.02
CA VAL A 64 -21.64 -5.20 -15.97
C VAL A 64 -22.51 -6.40 -16.40
N THR A 65 -22.75 -6.53 -17.71
CA THR A 65 -23.45 -7.68 -18.31
C THR A 65 -22.72 -9.01 -18.11
N GLU A 66 -21.45 -8.95 -17.73
CA GLU A 66 -20.64 -10.12 -17.43
C GLU A 66 -20.62 -10.50 -15.95
N HIS A 67 -21.24 -9.73 -15.06
CA HIS A 67 -21.35 -10.12 -13.66
C HIS A 67 -22.10 -11.47 -13.53
N PRO A 68 -21.60 -12.45 -12.75
CA PRO A 68 -22.24 -13.76 -12.58
C PRO A 68 -23.73 -13.69 -12.17
N GLU A 69 -24.09 -12.66 -11.41
CA GLU A 69 -25.47 -12.41 -10.98
C GLU A 69 -26.24 -11.37 -11.81
N TYR A 70 -25.70 -10.94 -12.98
CA TYR A 70 -26.30 -9.88 -13.79
C TYR A 70 -27.78 -10.17 -14.13
N GLU A 71 -28.10 -11.36 -14.64
CA GLU A 71 -29.47 -11.71 -15.03
C GLU A 71 -30.45 -11.67 -13.85
N ARG A 72 -29.99 -12.02 -12.65
CA ARG A 72 -30.81 -12.00 -11.44
C ARG A 72 -31.07 -10.58 -10.93
N HIS A 73 -30.08 -9.69 -11.05
CA HIS A 73 -30.15 -8.30 -10.56
C HIS A 73 -30.10 -7.27 -11.68
N LYS A 74 -30.69 -7.59 -12.84
CA LYS A 74 -30.56 -6.79 -14.07
C LYS A 74 -30.91 -5.31 -13.87
N ALA A 75 -32.01 -5.02 -13.18
CA ALA A 75 -32.45 -3.65 -12.93
C ALA A 75 -31.46 -2.84 -12.08
N TYR A 76 -30.75 -3.49 -11.15
CA TYR A 76 -29.69 -2.85 -10.37
C TYR A 76 -28.51 -2.49 -11.27
N PHE A 77 -28.00 -3.46 -12.03
CA PHE A 77 -26.83 -3.26 -12.90
C PHE A 77 -27.09 -2.29 -14.05
N ASP A 78 -28.28 -2.35 -14.69
CA ASP A 78 -28.70 -1.42 -15.74
C ASP A 78 -28.84 0.02 -15.22
N GLY A 79 -29.06 0.20 -13.91
CA GLY A 79 -29.22 1.49 -13.26
C GLY A 79 -27.91 2.17 -12.84
N LEU A 80 -26.76 1.47 -12.99
CA LEU A 80 -25.46 2.01 -12.63
C LEU A 80 -25.07 3.15 -13.58
N SER A 81 -24.52 4.22 -13.01
CA SER A 81 -24.03 5.40 -13.74
C SER A 81 -22.93 6.09 -12.93
N LYS A 82 -22.10 6.90 -13.59
CA LYS A 82 -20.94 7.56 -12.96
C LYS A 82 -20.06 6.54 -12.23
N GLN A 83 -19.66 6.82 -10.99
CA GLN A 83 -18.94 5.91 -10.10
C GLN A 83 -19.84 5.43 -8.97
N LYS A 84 -19.83 4.12 -8.70
CA LYS A 84 -20.58 3.47 -7.61
C LYS A 84 -19.78 2.31 -7.05
N TYR A 85 -19.78 2.15 -5.73
CA TYR A 85 -19.39 0.90 -5.10
C TYR A 85 -20.46 -0.17 -5.37
N LEU A 86 -19.99 -1.39 -5.60
CA LEU A 86 -20.82 -2.56 -5.86
C LEU A 86 -20.86 -3.41 -4.61
N LEU A 87 -22.06 -3.74 -4.15
CA LEU A 87 -22.24 -4.63 -3.01
C LEU A 87 -22.02 -6.09 -3.42
N LEU A 88 -21.50 -6.89 -2.50
CA LEU A 88 -21.39 -8.34 -2.69
C LEU A 88 -22.72 -8.99 -3.06
N HIS A 89 -23.80 -8.53 -2.41
CA HIS A 89 -25.17 -8.94 -2.65
C HIS A 89 -26.04 -7.72 -3.00
N PRO A 90 -26.28 -7.45 -4.30
CA PRO A 90 -27.01 -6.27 -4.76
C PRO A 90 -28.46 -6.13 -4.26
N ASP A 91 -29.05 -7.21 -3.73
CA ASP A 91 -30.42 -7.23 -3.18
C ASP A 91 -30.50 -6.94 -1.67
N ARG A 92 -29.36 -6.69 -1.02
CA ARG A 92 -29.29 -6.40 0.42
C ARG A 92 -28.77 -4.99 0.67
N GLU A 93 -29.09 -4.44 1.83
CA GLU A 93 -28.47 -3.19 2.29
C GLU A 93 -26.99 -3.41 2.59
N TRP A 94 -26.19 -2.35 2.45
CA TRP A 94 -24.78 -2.37 2.79
C TRP A 94 -24.60 -2.71 4.27
N ASP A 95 -23.68 -3.64 4.54
CA ASP A 95 -23.28 -4.03 5.89
C ASP A 95 -21.82 -4.46 5.85
N GLU A 96 -20.99 -3.89 6.71
CA GLU A 96 -19.54 -4.08 6.68
C GLU A 96 -19.13 -5.55 6.83
N GLU A 97 -19.87 -6.34 7.62
CA GLU A 97 -19.51 -7.73 7.92
C GLU A 97 -20.16 -8.74 6.96
N THR A 98 -21.36 -8.44 6.47
CA THR A 98 -22.21 -9.43 5.78
C THR A 98 -22.60 -9.05 4.36
N ASN A 99 -22.40 -7.79 3.96
CA ASN A 99 -22.63 -7.32 2.61
C ASN A 99 -21.76 -6.09 2.27
N PRO A 100 -20.42 -6.24 2.28
CA PRO A 100 -19.51 -5.13 2.04
C PRO A 100 -19.48 -4.73 0.57
N ASP A 101 -18.76 -3.65 0.29
CA ASP A 101 -18.37 -3.29 -1.06
C ASP A 101 -17.39 -4.33 -1.62
N ALA A 102 -17.77 -4.98 -2.72
CA ALA A 102 -17.02 -6.05 -3.37
C ALA A 102 -16.33 -5.61 -4.68
N GLY A 103 -16.65 -4.41 -5.17
CA GLY A 103 -16.04 -3.85 -6.37
C GLY A 103 -16.51 -2.43 -6.64
N ILE A 104 -16.10 -1.89 -7.80
CA ILE A 104 -16.44 -0.52 -8.21
C ILE A 104 -16.97 -0.55 -9.64
N TYR A 105 -18.16 0.01 -9.88
CA TYR A 105 -18.55 0.43 -11.20
C TYR A 105 -18.03 1.85 -11.46
N CYS A 106 -17.45 2.10 -12.62
CA CYS A 106 -17.10 3.45 -13.05
C CYS A 106 -17.28 3.61 -14.56
N HIS A 107 -17.99 4.68 -14.94
CA HIS A 107 -17.93 5.30 -16.25
C HIS A 107 -17.14 6.62 -16.14
N PRO A 108 -15.83 6.64 -16.47
CA PRO A 108 -14.94 7.76 -16.14
C PRO A 108 -15.40 9.12 -16.68
N MET A 109 -15.82 9.17 -17.95
CA MET A 109 -16.35 10.41 -18.56
C MET A 109 -17.60 10.95 -17.83
N GLU A 110 -18.53 10.07 -17.41
CA GLU A 110 -19.73 10.50 -16.67
C GLU A 110 -19.41 10.93 -15.24
N ALA A 111 -18.42 10.27 -14.62
CA ALA A 111 -18.04 10.50 -13.23
C ALA A 111 -17.24 11.79 -13.07
N TRP A 112 -16.27 12.04 -13.95
CA TRP A 112 -15.25 13.08 -13.74
C TRP A 112 -15.03 14.02 -14.94
N GLY A 113 -15.66 13.76 -16.09
CA GLY A 113 -15.42 14.53 -17.31
C GLY A 113 -13.97 14.37 -17.82
N GLU A 114 -13.45 15.39 -18.50
CA GLU A 114 -12.12 15.35 -19.13
C GLU A 114 -10.94 15.42 -18.14
N SER A 115 -11.16 15.93 -16.93
CA SER A 115 -10.09 16.33 -16.00
C SER A 115 -9.28 15.17 -15.39
N TYR A 116 -9.74 13.92 -15.52
CA TYR A 116 -9.12 12.75 -14.89
C TYR A 116 -8.83 11.61 -15.88
N LEU A 117 -8.90 11.89 -17.19
CA LEU A 117 -8.82 10.83 -18.20
C LEU A 117 -7.38 10.40 -18.53
N ASP A 118 -6.38 11.23 -18.26
CA ASP A 118 -4.98 10.92 -18.60
C ASP A 118 -4.46 9.64 -17.92
N GLN A 119 -5.03 9.28 -16.77
CA GLN A 119 -4.66 8.10 -15.97
C GLN A 119 -5.46 6.84 -16.37
N ILE A 120 -6.50 7.00 -17.19
CA ILE A 120 -7.39 5.93 -17.62
C ILE A 120 -7.01 5.48 -19.04
N PRO A 121 -6.86 4.16 -19.31
CA PRO A 121 -6.64 3.66 -20.66
C PRO A 121 -7.71 4.15 -21.65
N ASP A 122 -7.30 4.59 -22.85
CA ASP A 122 -8.19 5.24 -23.84
C ASP A 122 -9.50 4.49 -24.09
N HIS A 123 -9.41 3.17 -24.20
CA HIS A 123 -10.56 2.29 -24.48
C HIS A 123 -11.56 2.16 -23.32
N LEU A 124 -11.22 2.64 -22.11
CA LEU A 124 -12.07 2.60 -20.92
C LEU A 124 -12.63 3.99 -20.55
N ARG A 125 -12.13 5.09 -21.15
CA ARG A 125 -12.49 6.46 -20.76
C ARG A 125 -13.99 6.78 -20.90
N ASN A 126 -14.64 6.22 -21.92
CA ASN A 126 -16.03 6.50 -22.26
C ASN A 126 -16.90 5.24 -22.26
N VAL A 127 -16.61 4.30 -21.36
CA VAL A 127 -17.39 3.07 -21.16
C VAL A 127 -17.53 2.81 -19.67
N GLY A 128 -18.74 2.44 -19.24
CA GLY A 128 -19.00 1.99 -17.88
C GLY A 128 -18.54 0.55 -17.67
N MET A 129 -17.59 0.35 -16.76
CA MET A 129 -17.02 -0.96 -16.45
C MET A 129 -17.08 -1.22 -14.96
N MET A 130 -17.09 -2.50 -14.61
CA MET A 130 -16.92 -2.99 -13.26
C MET A 130 -15.46 -3.37 -13.04
N TYR A 131 -14.91 -2.91 -11.92
CA TYR A 131 -13.54 -3.10 -11.48
C TYR A 131 -13.51 -3.83 -10.16
N PHE A 132 -12.63 -4.81 -10.05
CA PHE A 132 -12.41 -5.57 -8.81
C PHE A 132 -11.02 -6.19 -8.82
N ASP A 133 -10.50 -6.42 -7.62
CA ASP A 133 -9.13 -6.89 -7.44
C ASP A 133 -9.06 -8.41 -7.30
N ALA A 134 -7.95 -8.96 -7.75
CA ALA A 134 -7.51 -10.30 -7.47
C ALA A 134 -7.55 -10.60 -5.97
N GLY A 135 -8.17 -11.73 -5.60
CA GLY A 135 -8.34 -12.13 -4.20
C GLY A 135 -9.55 -11.51 -3.49
N SER A 136 -10.27 -10.57 -4.12
CA SER A 136 -11.53 -10.05 -3.57
C SER A 136 -12.67 -11.08 -3.68
N GLU A 137 -13.76 -10.86 -2.94
CA GLU A 137 -14.94 -11.72 -3.01
C GLU A 137 -15.59 -11.71 -4.40
N LEU A 138 -15.66 -10.55 -5.06
CA LEU A 138 -16.17 -10.46 -6.44
C LEU A 138 -15.27 -11.18 -7.44
N TRP A 139 -13.94 -11.12 -7.24
CA TRP A 139 -13.02 -11.95 -8.03
C TRP A 139 -13.30 -13.44 -7.84
N GLN A 140 -13.54 -13.89 -6.62
CA GLN A 140 -13.87 -15.29 -6.34
C GLN A 140 -15.16 -15.72 -7.05
N LEU A 141 -16.20 -14.86 -7.08
CA LEU A 141 -17.42 -15.13 -7.85
C LEU A 141 -17.16 -15.32 -9.35
N PHE A 142 -16.23 -14.54 -9.92
CA PHE A 142 -15.83 -14.69 -11.32
C PHE A 142 -15.02 -15.97 -11.58
N VAL A 143 -14.19 -16.38 -10.62
CA VAL A 143 -13.47 -17.67 -10.66
C VAL A 143 -14.44 -18.84 -10.60
N ASP A 144 -15.38 -18.81 -9.65
CA ASP A 144 -16.37 -19.87 -9.45
C ASP A 144 -17.31 -20.04 -10.66
N ALA A 145 -17.64 -18.91 -11.33
CA ALA A 145 -18.39 -18.90 -12.58
C ALA A 145 -17.58 -19.38 -13.80
N GLY A 146 -16.29 -19.67 -13.64
CA GLY A 146 -15.38 -20.10 -14.72
C GLY A 146 -14.96 -18.98 -15.67
N LYS A 147 -15.25 -17.71 -15.34
CA LYS A 147 -14.88 -16.54 -16.15
C LYS A 147 -13.42 -16.15 -15.99
N LEU A 148 -12.86 -16.37 -14.80
CA LEU A 148 -11.42 -16.31 -14.56
C LEU A 148 -10.91 -17.74 -14.34
N ASN A 149 -9.78 -18.08 -14.99
CA ASN A 149 -9.24 -19.44 -14.97
C ASN A 149 -7.71 -19.45 -15.11
N GLY A 150 -7.10 -20.62 -14.89
CA GLY A 150 -5.64 -20.76 -14.89
C GLY A 150 -5.00 -19.83 -13.87
N LYS A 151 -3.94 -19.11 -14.28
CA LYS A 151 -3.24 -18.16 -13.40
C LYS A 151 -4.14 -17.04 -12.88
N ASP A 152 -5.18 -16.65 -13.61
CA ASP A 152 -6.09 -15.59 -13.17
C ASP A 152 -6.98 -16.03 -11.99
N ALA A 153 -7.18 -17.35 -11.83
CA ALA A 153 -7.91 -17.96 -10.72
C ALA A 153 -7.02 -18.32 -9.51
N GLU A 154 -5.70 -18.14 -9.62
CA GLU A 154 -4.81 -18.24 -8.47
C GLU A 154 -4.88 -16.95 -7.65
N PRO A 155 -5.13 -17.01 -6.32
CA PRO A 155 -5.16 -15.82 -5.48
C PRO A 155 -3.76 -15.21 -5.38
N PRO A 156 -3.65 -13.88 -5.22
CA PRO A 156 -2.38 -13.24 -4.93
C PRO A 156 -1.83 -13.75 -3.61
N ARG A 157 -0.50 -13.69 -3.47
CA ARG A 157 0.21 -14.09 -2.26
C ARG A 157 0.50 -12.87 -1.39
N ASP A 158 0.48 -13.08 -0.09
CA ASP A 158 0.99 -12.09 0.86
C ASP A 158 2.52 -12.07 0.79
N ILE A 159 3.07 -10.91 0.45
CA ILE A 159 4.51 -10.66 0.41
C ILE A 159 4.83 -9.62 1.49
N PRO A 160 5.84 -9.86 2.35
CA PRO A 160 6.21 -8.92 3.39
C PRO A 160 6.44 -7.51 2.85
N LEU A 161 5.87 -6.50 3.49
CA LEU A 161 5.93 -5.13 3.00
C LEU A 161 7.38 -4.64 2.89
N GLU A 162 8.25 -5.00 3.85
CA GLU A 162 9.66 -4.63 3.77
C GLU A 162 10.36 -5.18 2.52
N GLU A 163 9.99 -6.39 2.05
CA GLU A 163 10.53 -6.97 0.83
C GLU A 163 10.11 -6.13 -0.38
N ILE A 164 8.82 -5.82 -0.47
CA ILE A 164 8.24 -4.99 -1.53
C ILE A 164 8.92 -3.63 -1.55
N ILE A 165 8.96 -2.93 -0.41
CA ILE A 165 9.51 -1.58 -0.35
C ILE A 165 11.02 -1.56 -0.57
N SER A 166 11.77 -2.57 -0.10
CA SER A 166 13.20 -2.65 -0.42
C SER A 166 13.46 -2.82 -1.92
N THR A 167 12.62 -3.61 -2.60
CA THR A 167 12.65 -3.77 -4.06
C THR A 167 12.28 -2.46 -4.75
N THR A 168 11.15 -1.87 -4.38
CA THR A 168 10.66 -0.61 -4.92
C THR A 168 11.71 0.50 -4.79
N LEU A 169 12.32 0.69 -3.61
CA LEU A 169 13.28 1.78 -3.41
C LEU A 169 14.60 1.52 -4.15
N THR A 170 14.98 0.26 -4.34
CA THR A 170 16.13 -0.09 -5.20
C THR A 170 15.90 0.33 -6.64
N GLU A 171 14.69 0.13 -7.17
CA GLU A 171 14.30 0.57 -8.51
C GLU A 171 14.10 2.08 -8.59
N ALA A 172 13.45 2.69 -7.59
CA ALA A 172 13.29 4.13 -7.47
C ALA A 172 14.64 4.85 -7.52
N ARG A 173 15.66 4.31 -6.88
CA ARG A 173 17.04 4.84 -6.94
C ARG A 173 17.57 4.83 -8.38
N LYS A 174 17.39 3.73 -9.13
CA LYS A 174 17.84 3.63 -10.53
C LYS A 174 17.10 4.62 -11.44
N GLN A 175 15.83 4.88 -11.13
CA GLN A 175 14.96 5.82 -11.83
C GLN A 175 15.07 7.26 -11.30
N SER A 176 15.95 7.53 -10.31
CA SER A 176 16.14 8.85 -9.68
C SER A 176 14.90 9.43 -8.96
N HIS A 177 14.00 8.58 -8.47
CA HIS A 177 12.82 8.97 -7.68
C HIS A 177 13.15 9.22 -6.19
N THR A 178 14.02 10.19 -5.91
CA THR A 178 14.49 10.49 -4.55
C THR A 178 13.37 10.91 -3.59
N ILE A 179 12.33 11.59 -4.09
CA ILE A 179 11.16 11.99 -3.27
C ILE A 179 10.40 10.76 -2.78
N LEU A 180 10.18 9.76 -3.63
CA LEU A 180 9.50 8.53 -3.22
C LEU A 180 10.31 7.81 -2.13
N ILE A 181 11.63 7.76 -2.27
CA ILE A 181 12.55 7.21 -1.28
C ILE A 181 12.43 7.98 0.05
N SER A 182 12.35 9.31 0.01
CA SER A 182 12.23 10.12 1.22
C SER A 182 10.89 9.97 1.91
N ILE A 183 9.81 9.71 1.18
CA ILE A 183 8.46 9.44 1.72
C ILE A 183 8.42 8.09 2.44
N TRP A 184 8.91 7.02 1.81
CA TRP A 184 8.86 5.68 2.38
C TRP A 184 9.78 5.50 3.59
N TYR A 185 10.85 6.27 3.68
CA TYR A 185 11.83 6.11 4.75
C TYR A 185 11.25 6.27 6.18
N PRO A 186 10.56 7.37 6.52
CA PRO A 186 9.88 7.48 7.81
C PRO A 186 8.64 6.59 7.92
N LEU A 187 7.94 6.33 6.80
CA LEU A 187 6.76 5.46 6.78
C LEU A 187 7.11 4.01 7.18
N MET A 188 8.26 3.49 6.76
CA MET A 188 8.73 2.16 7.15
C MET A 188 9.11 2.06 8.63
N ALA A 189 9.61 3.15 9.23
CA ALA A 189 9.83 3.19 10.68
C ALA A 189 8.50 3.18 11.44
N ALA A 190 7.51 3.95 10.98
CA ALA A 190 6.17 3.96 11.56
C ALA A 190 5.50 2.59 11.43
N TYR A 191 5.57 1.96 10.25
CA TYR A 191 5.09 0.60 10.01
C TYR A 191 5.70 -0.42 10.98
N ALA A 192 7.02 -0.37 11.19
CA ALA A 192 7.71 -1.27 12.09
C ALA A 192 7.23 -1.14 13.54
N ILE A 193 7.11 0.10 14.02
CA ILE A 193 6.64 0.38 15.39
C ILE A 193 5.19 -0.04 15.57
N LEU A 194 4.31 0.26 14.61
CA LEU A 194 2.90 -0.13 14.68
C LEU A 194 2.72 -1.65 14.68
N ASN A 195 3.46 -2.39 13.86
CA ASN A 195 3.45 -3.86 13.92
C ASN A 195 3.87 -4.39 15.29
N ALA A 196 4.84 -3.76 15.93
CA ALA A 196 5.27 -4.14 17.28
C ALA A 196 4.17 -3.86 18.32
N MET A 197 3.50 -2.71 18.21
CA MET A 197 2.37 -2.35 19.06
C MET A 197 1.19 -3.31 18.88
N ASP A 198 0.81 -3.62 17.64
CA ASP A 198 -0.25 -4.58 17.33
C ASP A 198 0.07 -5.95 17.91
N THR A 199 1.32 -6.41 17.76
CA THR A 199 1.77 -7.69 18.31
C THR A 199 1.68 -7.71 19.84
N ALA A 200 2.13 -6.64 20.51
CA ALA A 200 2.08 -6.53 21.97
C ALA A 200 0.62 -6.54 22.46
N TRP A 201 -0.26 -5.78 21.80
CA TRP A 201 -1.68 -5.70 22.13
C TRP A 201 -2.41 -7.04 21.96
N GLN A 202 -2.08 -7.81 20.91
CA GLN A 202 -2.64 -9.15 20.70
C GLN A 202 -2.15 -10.15 21.76
N ALA A 203 -0.87 -10.06 22.15
CA ALA A 203 -0.27 -10.93 23.17
C ALA A 203 -0.91 -10.71 24.56
N GLU A 204 -1.29 -9.47 24.90
CA GLU A 204 -1.99 -9.17 26.17
C GLU A 204 -3.42 -9.73 26.23
N ARG A 205 -4.05 -9.95 25.06
CA ARG A 205 -5.45 -10.42 24.95
C ARG A 205 -5.59 -11.93 24.80
N THR A 206 -4.50 -12.67 24.56
CA THR A 206 -4.52 -14.12 24.45
C THR A 206 -3.94 -14.76 25.71
N GLU A 207 -4.80 -15.25 26.62
CA GLU A 207 -4.40 -16.01 27.83
C GLU A 207 -3.65 -17.33 27.53
N ILE A 208 -3.52 -17.71 26.26
CA ILE A 208 -2.90 -18.97 25.82
C ILE A 208 -1.69 -18.61 24.98
N GLY A 209 -0.50 -18.89 25.51
CA GLY A 209 0.80 -18.64 24.90
C GLY A 209 0.95 -19.26 23.51
N MET A 210 0.51 -18.52 22.49
CA MET A 210 0.95 -18.69 21.11
C MET A 210 2.29 -17.97 20.92
N SER A 211 3.14 -18.57 20.09
CA SER A 211 4.59 -18.32 20.02
C SER A 211 4.96 -16.87 19.72
N GLN A 212 5.88 -16.35 20.54
CA GLN A 212 6.68 -15.16 20.25
C GLN A 212 7.52 -15.37 18.99
N ASP A 213 7.00 -14.97 17.85
CA ASP A 213 7.85 -14.40 16.78
C ASP A 213 7.44 -12.95 16.60
N GLY A 214 7.65 -12.17 17.67
CA GLY A 214 7.25 -10.77 17.72
C GLY A 214 8.19 -9.87 16.91
N TYR A 215 7.62 -8.83 16.32
CA TYR A 215 8.35 -7.74 15.68
C TYR A 215 9.14 -6.96 16.76
N SER A 216 10.40 -7.34 17.01
CA SER A 216 11.29 -6.64 17.97
C SER A 216 12.20 -5.66 17.25
N ALA A 217 12.67 -4.62 17.96
CA ALA A 217 13.61 -3.66 17.41
C ALA A 217 14.89 -4.33 16.87
N GLN A 218 15.41 -5.34 17.55
CA GLN A 218 16.59 -6.10 17.10
C GLN A 218 16.30 -6.92 15.84
N ALA A 219 15.13 -7.57 15.75
CA ALA A 219 14.74 -8.31 14.56
C ALA A 219 14.60 -7.39 13.33
N VAL A 220 14.01 -6.20 13.51
CA VAL A 220 13.89 -5.19 12.45
C VAL A 220 15.27 -4.68 12.00
N MET A 221 16.17 -4.37 12.94
CA MET A 221 17.54 -3.96 12.60
C MET A 221 18.33 -5.07 11.88
N ALA A 222 18.05 -6.34 12.20
CA ALA A 222 18.66 -7.51 11.56
C ALA A 222 18.02 -7.88 10.21
N ASN A 223 16.82 -7.37 9.91
CA ASN A 223 16.09 -7.70 8.69
C ASN A 223 16.83 -7.13 7.46
N PRO A 224 17.20 -7.98 6.46
CA PRO A 224 17.98 -7.55 5.31
C PRO A 224 17.26 -6.49 4.46
N HIS A 225 15.93 -6.49 4.44
CA HIS A 225 15.15 -5.52 3.68
C HIS A 225 15.17 -4.13 4.33
N PHE A 226 15.07 -4.03 5.66
CA PHE A 226 15.27 -2.76 6.36
C PHE A 226 16.67 -2.22 6.16
N GLN A 227 17.69 -3.07 6.22
CA GLN A 227 19.07 -2.67 5.91
C GLN A 227 19.21 -2.15 4.48
N ALA A 228 18.59 -2.83 3.50
CA ALA A 228 18.60 -2.40 2.10
C ALA A 228 17.91 -1.04 1.90
N ILE A 229 16.72 -0.84 2.49
CA ILE A 229 16.00 0.44 2.47
C ILE A 229 16.89 1.56 3.03
N ARG A 230 17.47 1.34 4.21
CA ARG A 230 18.35 2.32 4.86
C ARG A 230 19.57 2.65 4.01
N ASN A 231 20.18 1.65 3.35
CA ASN A 231 21.32 1.86 2.46
C ASN A 231 20.95 2.72 1.25
N VAL A 232 19.81 2.44 0.60
CA VAL A 232 19.31 3.26 -0.52
C VAL A 232 19.11 4.71 -0.09
N VAL A 233 18.54 4.94 1.09
CA VAL A 233 18.32 6.29 1.64
C VAL A 233 19.65 7.02 1.87
N ILE A 234 20.67 6.32 2.37
CA ILE A 234 22.01 6.88 2.58
C ILE A 234 22.65 7.28 1.24
N GLU A 235 22.67 6.35 0.29
CA GLU A 235 23.29 6.54 -1.03
C GLU A 235 22.68 7.69 -1.82
N THR A 236 21.36 7.85 -1.73
CA THR A 236 20.60 8.90 -2.45
C THR A 236 20.50 10.20 -1.70
N ARG A 237 20.94 10.23 -0.43
CA ARG A 237 20.71 11.36 0.49
C ARG A 237 19.23 11.76 0.58
N ALA A 238 18.33 10.79 0.43
CA ALA A 238 16.88 11.04 0.47
C ALA A 238 16.43 11.63 1.81
N TYR A 239 17.18 11.38 2.89
CA TYR A 239 16.96 11.98 4.21
C TYR A 239 17.11 13.52 4.25
N GLU A 240 17.56 14.16 3.17
CA GLU A 240 17.64 15.62 3.08
C GLU A 240 16.33 16.26 2.60
N TYR A 241 15.42 15.45 2.06
CA TYR A 241 14.13 15.88 1.54
C TYR A 241 13.03 15.56 2.55
N ASN A 242 12.76 16.51 3.45
CA ASN A 242 11.68 16.35 4.43
C ASN A 242 10.32 16.58 3.77
N ASN A 243 9.45 15.56 3.80
CA ASN A 243 8.04 15.71 3.48
C ASN A 243 7.34 16.20 4.75
N ASP A 244 6.93 17.47 4.81
CA ASP A 244 6.45 18.08 6.06
C ASP A 244 5.00 17.69 6.40
N TYR A 245 4.66 16.39 6.32
CA TYR A 245 3.29 15.91 6.43
C TYR A 245 3.15 14.53 7.06
N GLY A 246 2.38 14.46 8.16
CA GLY A 246 1.92 13.22 8.77
C GLY A 246 3.05 12.25 9.14
N LEU A 247 2.82 10.96 8.85
CA LEU A 247 3.76 9.86 9.10
C LEU A 247 4.92 9.79 8.08
N THR A 248 4.86 10.63 7.05
CA THR A 248 5.93 10.73 6.04
C THR A 248 6.97 11.81 6.38
N ARG A 249 6.79 12.47 7.53
CA ARG A 249 7.71 13.49 8.04
C ARG A 249 8.95 12.89 8.68
N LEU A 250 10.10 13.44 8.32
CA LEU A 250 11.35 13.13 8.99
C LEU A 250 11.40 13.81 10.37
N PRO A 251 11.99 13.16 11.39
CA PRO A 251 12.15 13.77 12.69
C PRO A 251 12.98 15.07 12.61
N ALA A 252 12.51 16.10 13.30
CA ALA A 252 13.23 17.35 13.49
C ALA A 252 14.38 17.16 14.48
N GLU A 253 15.39 18.02 14.41
CA GLU A 253 16.57 17.96 15.29
C GLU A 253 16.21 17.86 16.78
N LYS A 254 15.22 18.64 17.23
CA LYS A 254 14.76 18.66 18.63
C LYS A 254 14.16 17.33 19.10
N GLU A 255 13.61 16.53 18.20
CA GLU A 255 13.01 15.22 18.54
C GLU A 255 14.09 14.18 18.84
N PHE A 256 15.32 14.38 18.34
CA PHE A 256 16.47 13.56 18.73
C PHE A 256 16.99 13.90 20.12
N GLU A 257 16.78 15.12 20.61
CA GLU A 257 17.24 15.55 21.94
C GLU A 257 16.44 14.88 23.06
N THR A 258 15.18 14.57 22.79
CA THR A 258 14.28 13.86 23.72
C THR A 258 14.37 12.34 23.57
N GLY A 259 15.28 11.81 22.74
CA GLY A 259 15.42 10.35 22.53
C GLY A 259 14.13 9.66 22.07
N PHE A 260 13.23 10.39 21.39
CA PHE A 260 11.90 9.92 21.02
C PHE A 260 11.05 9.47 22.23
N GLU A 261 11.15 10.16 23.38
CA GLU A 261 10.35 9.98 24.61
C GLU A 261 8.82 9.90 24.42
N VAL A 262 8.31 10.18 23.22
CA VAL A 262 6.91 10.00 22.82
C VAL A 262 6.53 8.52 22.66
N LEU A 263 7.50 7.61 22.51
CA LEU A 263 7.25 6.17 22.56
C LEU A 263 6.93 5.78 24.00
N GLY A 264 5.70 5.31 24.26
CA GLY A 264 5.25 4.87 25.58
C GLY A 264 6.21 3.87 26.25
N GLY A 265 6.16 3.80 27.59
CA GLY A 265 7.14 3.08 28.43
C GLY A 265 7.50 1.68 27.92
N ASP A 266 6.51 0.87 27.56
CA ASP A 266 6.72 -0.51 27.11
C ASP A 266 7.51 -0.63 25.79
N LEU A 267 7.38 0.33 24.87
CA LEU A 267 8.16 0.34 23.61
C LEU A 267 9.60 0.79 23.84
N SER A 268 9.82 1.71 24.80
CA SER A 268 11.16 2.18 25.13
C SER A 268 12.04 1.06 25.68
N GLU A 269 11.46 0.18 26.50
CA GLU A 269 12.15 -0.99 27.10
C GLU A 269 12.45 -2.09 26.07
N GLN A 270 11.75 -2.10 24.94
CA GLN A 270 11.94 -3.07 23.84
C GLN A 270 13.00 -2.63 22.81
N GLY A 271 13.72 -1.53 23.06
CA GLY A 271 14.83 -1.08 22.21
C GLY A 271 14.42 -0.28 20.99
N TRP A 272 13.16 0.17 20.88
CA TRP A 272 12.69 0.98 19.75
C TRP A 272 13.37 2.34 19.63
N GLY A 273 13.82 2.94 20.75
CA GLY A 273 14.68 4.12 20.72
C GLY A 273 16.03 3.85 20.04
N GLN A 274 16.63 2.68 20.26
CA GLN A 274 17.88 2.27 19.58
C GLN A 274 17.65 2.05 18.09
N PHE A 275 16.51 1.45 17.71
CA PHE A 275 16.12 1.32 16.32
C PHE A 275 15.99 2.70 15.65
N LEU A 276 15.30 3.66 16.27
CA LEU A 276 15.12 5.00 15.69
C LEU A 276 16.45 5.77 15.58
N ASP A 277 17.32 5.67 16.59
CA ASP A 277 18.67 6.23 16.52
C ASP A 277 19.50 5.60 15.40
N TRP A 278 19.45 4.27 15.24
CA TRP A 278 20.12 3.56 14.16
C TRP A 278 19.56 3.95 12.79
N TRP A 279 18.23 3.91 12.64
CA TRP A 279 17.51 4.23 11.41
C TRP A 279 17.91 5.63 10.98
N TYR A 280 17.57 6.64 11.76
CA TYR A 280 17.77 8.04 11.42
C TYR A 280 19.18 8.60 11.66
N ALA A 281 20.18 7.78 11.94
CA ALA A 281 21.57 8.23 12.09
C ALA A 281 22.07 9.14 10.95
N PRO A 282 21.77 8.89 9.65
CA PRO A 282 22.20 9.77 8.56
C PRO A 282 21.63 11.20 8.70
N LEU A 283 20.35 11.31 9.05
CA LEU A 283 19.66 12.59 9.27
C LEU A 283 20.24 13.32 10.49
N LYS A 284 20.45 12.59 11.60
CA LYS A 284 21.05 13.12 12.82
C LYS A 284 22.45 13.69 12.57
N ASN A 285 23.28 12.96 11.81
CA ASN A 285 24.62 13.40 11.44
C ASN A 285 24.58 14.66 10.57
N MET A 286 23.67 14.74 9.60
CA MET A 286 23.49 15.93 8.78
C MET A 286 23.15 17.17 9.62
N TYR A 287 22.31 17.05 10.65
CA TYR A 287 22.03 18.18 11.56
C TYR A 287 23.27 18.65 12.32
N VAL A 288 24.10 17.72 12.81
CA VAL A 288 25.37 18.05 13.47
C VAL A 288 26.34 18.74 12.51
N GLU A 289 26.47 18.26 11.28
CA GLU A 289 27.32 18.87 10.25
C GLU A 289 26.88 20.29 9.91
N LYS A 290 25.58 20.53 9.76
CA LYS A 290 25.03 21.87 9.50
C LYS A 290 25.34 22.86 10.63
N ARG A 291 25.29 22.41 11.90
CA ARG A 291 25.68 23.26 13.05
C ARG A 291 27.16 23.61 13.06
N ASN A 292 28.02 22.66 12.70
CA ASN A 292 29.46 22.88 12.67
C ASN A 292 29.92 23.81 11.52
N GLN A 293 29.05 24.04 10.54
CA GLN A 293 29.31 24.92 9.39
C GLN A 293 28.70 26.33 9.54
N ALA A 294 27.85 26.55 10.54
CA ALA A 294 27.17 27.82 10.84
C ALA A 294 27.94 28.65 11.88
#